data_AF-A0A174HNP4-F1
#
_entry.id   AF-A0A174HNP4-F1
#
_cell.length_a   1.000
_cell.length_b   1.000
_cell.length_c   1.000
_cell.angle_alpha   90.00
_cell.angle_beta   90.00
_cell.angle_gamma   90.00
#
_symmetry.space_group_name_H-M   'P 1'
#
loop_
_entity.id
_entity.type
_entity.pdbx_description
1 polymer ?
#
loop_
_entity_poly.entity_id
_entity_poly.type
_entity_poly.pdbx_seq_one_letter_code
_entity_poly.pdbx_strand_id
1 'polypeptide(L)' 'MNLMPLIPQADFRGYEPPSRALLEALRARARVHIPQFTHCRQCRADAVGVPGE' A
#
# COMPACT_ATOMS: atom_id res chain seq x y z
N MET A 1 -2.76 -1.46 -11.14
CA MET A 1 -2.90 -2.22 -9.88
C MET A 1 -2.30 -1.42 -8.73
N ASN A 2 -2.82 -1.55 -7.52
CA ASN A 2 -2.26 -0.91 -6.32
C ASN A 2 -1.82 -1.98 -5.30
N LEU A 3 -0.52 -2.26 -5.25
CA LEU A 3 0.07 -3.07 -4.18
C LEU A 3 0.24 -2.20 -2.92
N MET A 4 -0.53 -2.50 -1.88
CA MET A 4 -0.54 -1.78 -0.60
C MET A 4 0.15 -2.60 0.50
N PRO A 5 0.85 -1.96 1.45
CA PRO A 5 1.42 -2.69 2.59
C PRO A 5 0.30 -3.21 3.50
N LEU A 6 0.58 -4.31 4.22
CA LEU A 6 -0.31 -4.79 5.28
C LEU A 6 -0.44 -3.73 6.37
N ILE A 7 -1.67 -3.49 6.85
CA ILE A 7 -1.92 -2.76 8.10
C ILE A 7 -2.11 -3.82 9.20
N PRO A 8 -1.19 -3.94 10.17
CA PRO A 8 -1.25 -4.98 11.19
C PRO A 8 -2.29 -4.61 12.26
N GLN A 9 -3.57 -4.88 11.99
CA GLN A 9 -4.70 -4.56 12.85
C GLN A 9 -5.67 -5.73 13.00
N ALA A 10 -6.49 -5.70 14.05
CA ALA A 10 -7.50 -6.72 14.36
C ALA A 10 -6.91 -8.14 14.38
N ASP A 11 -7.43 -9.04 13.54
CA ASP A 11 -6.97 -10.42 13.44
C ASP A 11 -5.56 -10.53 12.85
N PHE A 12 -5.07 -9.48 12.19
CA PHE A 12 -3.74 -9.41 11.59
C PHE A 12 -2.70 -8.65 12.43
N ARG A 13 -3.02 -8.28 13.67
CA ARG A 13 -2.11 -7.55 14.57
C ARG A 13 -0.77 -8.25 14.84
N GLY A 14 -0.71 -9.58 14.67
CA GLY A 14 0.49 -10.38 14.92
C GLY A 14 1.44 -10.49 13.72
N TYR A 15 1.08 -9.94 12.56
CA TYR A 15 1.91 -9.98 11.36
C TYR A 15 2.73 -8.70 11.23
N GLU A 16 3.97 -8.84 10.75
CA GLU A 16 4.79 -7.69 10.42
C GLU A 16 4.41 -7.12 9.05
N PRO A 17 4.27 -5.78 8.92
CA PRO A 17 4.08 -5.16 7.63
C PRO A 17 5.34 -5.34 6.76
N PRO A 18 5.20 -5.44 5.43
CA PRO A 18 6.36 -5.55 4.55
C PRO A 18 7.23 -4.29 4.64
N SER A 19 8.55 -4.47 4.58
CA SER A 19 9.48 -3.34 4.51
C SER A 19 9.26 -2.51 3.25
N ARG A 20 9.62 -1.23 3.30
CA ARG A 20 9.54 -0.33 2.14
C ARG A 20 10.32 -0.87 0.94
N ALA A 21 11.53 -1.38 1.17
CA ALA A 21 12.38 -1.95 0.12
C ALA A 21 11.72 -3.17 -0.54
N LEU A 22 11.11 -4.07 0.26
CA LEU A 22 10.38 -5.22 -0.28
C LEU A 22 9.19 -4.77 -1.13
N LEU A 23 8.41 -3.81 -0.64
CA LEU A 23 7.24 -3.29 -1.36
C LEU A 23 7.62 -2.63 -2.69
N GLU A 24 8.70 -1.85 -2.71
CA GLU A 24 9.24 -1.23 -3.93
C GLU A 24 9.73 -2.29 -4.94
N ALA A 25 10.44 -3.32 -4.48
CA ALA A 25 10.88 -4.43 -5.31
C ALA A 25 9.69 -5.21 -5.94
N LEU A 26 8.65 -5.48 -5.16
CA LEU A 26 7.44 -6.14 -5.66
C LEU A 26 6.67 -5.27 -6.65
N ARG A 27 6.57 -3.96 -6.41
CA ARG A 27 5.97 -3.01 -7.36
C ARG A 27 6.78 -2.95 -8.66
N ALA A 28 8.11 -2.94 -8.61
CA ALA A 28 8.95 -2.96 -9.80
C ALA A 28 8.69 -4.21 -10.65
N ARG A 29 8.62 -5.39 -10.00
CA ARG A 29 8.29 -6.66 -10.67
C ARG A 29 6.89 -6.63 -11.29
N ALA A 30 5.89 -6.15 -10.56
CA ALA A 30 4.51 -6.10 -11.03
C ALA A 30 4.28 -5.05 -12.15
N ARG A 31 5.11 -4.00 -12.21
CA ARG A 31 5.02 -2.94 -13.24
C ARG A 31 5.24 -3.47 -14.66
N VAL A 32 5.95 -4.58 -14.82
CA VAL A 32 6.14 -5.27 -16.12
C VAL A 32 4.81 -5.74 -16.72
N HIS A 33 3.82 -6.03 -15.87
CA HIS A 33 2.52 -6.55 -16.31
C HIS A 33 1.42 -5.50 -16.30
N ILE A 34 1.42 -4.61 -15.30
CA ILE A 34 0.39 -3.57 -15.15
C ILE A 34 0.97 -2.35 -14.41
N PRO A 35 0.62 -1.11 -14.80
CA PRO A 35 1.04 0.08 -14.07
C PRO A 35 0.73 -0.01 -12.57
N GLN A 36 1.72 0.36 -11.75
CA GLN A 36 1.61 0.34 -10.30
C GLN A 36 1.31 1.74 -9.76
N PHE A 37 0.31 1.83 -8.89
CA PHE A 37 0.04 3.03 -8.11
C PHE A 37 0.97 3.10 -6.89
N THR A 38 1.51 4.28 -6.58
CA THR A 38 2.52 4.47 -5.52
C THR A 38 2.16 5.52 -4.48
N HIS A 39 1.03 6.21 -4.62
CA HIS A 39 0.66 7.37 -3.80
C HIS A 39 -0.41 7.05 -2.75
N CYS A 40 -0.66 5.76 -2.49
CA CYS A 40 -1.68 5.33 -1.54
C CYS A 40 -1.28 5.72 -0.11
N ARG A 41 -2.18 6.39 0.60
CA ARG A 41 -2.04 6.77 2.01
C ARG A 41 -2.86 5.90 2.96
N GLN A 42 -3.55 4.87 2.45
CA GLN A 42 -4.51 4.07 3.22
C GLN A 42 -5.55 4.95 3.92
N CYS A 43 -6.18 5.83 3.13
CA CYS A 43 -7.16 6.79 3.60
C CYS A 43 -8.31 6.10 4.34
N ARG A 44 -8.88 6.79 5.34
CA ARG A 44 -10.08 6.32 6.02
C ARG A 44 -11.31 6.48 5.12
N ALA A 45 -12.35 5.70 5.42
CA ALA A 45 -13.62 5.75 4.69
C ALA A 45 -14.36 7.09 4.86
N ASP A 46 -14.10 7.82 5.94
CA ASP A 46 -14.67 9.13 6.24
C ASP A 46 -13.82 10.31 5.74
N ALA A 47 -12.77 10.05 4.94
CA ALA A 47 -11.92 11.11 4.41
C ALA A 47 -12.66 11.97 3.37
N VAL A 48 -12.59 13.30 3.53
CA VAL A 48 -13.13 14.32 2.61
C VAL A 48 -12.05 15.32 2.20
N GLY A 49 -12.13 15.87 0.99
CA GLY A 49 -11.09 16.74 0.41
C GLY A 49 -10.14 15.99 -0.52
N VAL A 50 -9.04 16.64 -0.93
CA VAL A 50 -8.04 16.04 -1.83
C VAL A 50 -7.01 15.25 -1.01
N PRO A 51 -6.85 13.93 -1.23
CA PRO A 51 -5.89 13.14 -0.49
C PRO A 51 -4.45 13.57 -0.76
N GLY A 52 -3.78 14.15 0.24
CA GLY A 52 -2.37 14.53 0.18
C GLY A 52 -2.08 15.98 -0.22
N GLU A 53 -3.10 16.84 -0.29
CA GLU A 53 -2.95 18.30 -0.17
C GLU A 53 -2.72 18.72 1.29
#